data_AF-A0A7J6Q629-F1
#
_entry.id   AF-A0A7J6Q629-F1
#
_cell.length_a   1.000
_cell.length_b   1.000
_cell.length_c   1.000
_cell.angle_alpha   90.00
_cell.angle_beta   90.00
_cell.angle_gamma   90.00
#
_symmetry.space_group_name_H-M   'P 1'
#
loop_
_entity.id
_entity.type
_entity.pdbx_description
1 polymer ?
#
loop_
_entity_poly.entity_id
_entity_poly.type
_entity_poly.pdbx_seq_one_letter_code
_entity_poly.pdbx_strand_id
1 'polypeptide(L)'
;MPTSLTWYDWIGPEIKCLDDDDGDATAPTIISGLPSGEGIKYAFVKWSARGDRLAITVRDDASSTTSLYIIDALNGQAIRAAEGLRLNAVTGACPYLWSSDGEQLLLWCVPEANMRDIDSKIDRLFTPPEGPVTKECQGKKQETRTYANTLKSPYDDKLFEYYTQTQIVAALMSPSGAASTEWVGTSTL
;
A
#
# COMPACT_ATOMS: atom_id res chain seq x y z
N MET A 1 8.55 -0.11 -24.10
CA MET A 1 8.49 0.11 -22.63
C MET A 1 7.21 -0.54 -22.11
N PRO A 2 7.20 -1.36 -21.03
CA PRO A 2 6.00 -2.12 -20.68
C PRO A 2 4.99 -1.22 -19.93
N THR A 3 3.75 -1.16 -20.42
CA THR A 3 2.69 -0.23 -19.97
C THR A 3 1.36 -0.89 -19.58
N SER A 4 1.29 -2.22 -19.37
CA SER A 4 0.10 -2.82 -18.76
C SER A 4 0.37 -4.15 -18.05
N LEU A 5 -0.46 -4.42 -17.03
CA LEU A 5 -0.52 -5.66 -16.27
C LEU A 5 -1.87 -6.31 -16.59
N THR A 6 -1.88 -7.46 -17.26
CA THR A 6 -3.11 -8.18 -17.63
C THR A 6 -3.29 -9.40 -16.74
N TRP A 7 -4.52 -9.59 -16.25
CA TRP A 7 -4.90 -10.66 -15.33
C TRP A 7 -5.74 -11.69 -16.07
N TYR A 8 -5.17 -12.80 -16.52
CA TYR A 8 -5.94 -14.01 -16.87
C TYR A 8 -5.00 -15.23 -16.87
N ASP A 9 -5.27 -16.13 -15.93
CA ASP A 9 -4.80 -17.51 -15.74
C ASP A 9 -4.15 -17.76 -14.37
N TRP A 10 -4.43 -18.96 -13.84
CA TRP A 10 -4.11 -19.51 -12.52
C TRP A 10 -2.59 -19.58 -12.20
N ILE A 11 -1.73 -18.91 -12.98
CA ILE A 11 -0.27 -19.01 -12.96
C ILE A 11 0.40 -17.86 -12.17
N GLY A 12 -0.35 -16.80 -11.83
CA GLY A 12 0.16 -15.65 -11.07
C GLY A 12 0.44 -14.43 -11.98
N PRO A 13 0.98 -13.33 -11.43
CA PRO A 13 1.24 -12.13 -12.23
C PRO A 13 2.43 -12.35 -13.20
N GLU A 14 2.32 -11.83 -14.41
CA GLU A 14 3.34 -11.92 -15.45
C GLU A 14 3.70 -10.52 -15.98
N ILE A 15 4.95 -10.34 -16.41
CA ILE A 15 5.41 -9.12 -17.11
C ILE A 15 5.37 -9.40 -18.61
N LYS A 16 4.60 -8.60 -19.35
CA LYS A 16 4.55 -8.65 -20.81
C LYS A 16 5.05 -7.34 -21.42
N CYS A 17 5.94 -7.43 -22.42
CA CYS A 17 6.31 -6.30 -23.24
C CYS A 17 5.17 -5.94 -24.20
N LEU A 18 4.86 -4.64 -24.33
CA LEU A 18 3.78 -4.16 -25.20
C LEU A 18 4.25 -3.65 -26.57
N ASP A 19 5.56 -3.53 -26.79
CA ASP A 19 6.14 -3.03 -28.06
C ASP A 19 6.33 -4.13 -29.13
N ASP A 20 5.66 -5.27 -29.00
CA ASP A 20 5.66 -6.33 -30.03
C ASP A 20 4.72 -5.91 -31.19
N ASP A 21 5.01 -4.79 -31.87
CA ASP A 21 4.33 -4.32 -33.08
C ASP A 21 4.64 -5.24 -34.30
N ASP A 22 5.61 -6.15 -34.14
CA ASP A 22 6.04 -7.13 -35.15
C ASP A 22 5.20 -8.43 -35.17
N GLY A 23 4.21 -8.57 -34.28
CA GLY A 23 3.40 -9.80 -34.18
C GLY A 23 4.19 -11.02 -33.68
N ASP A 24 5.46 -10.86 -33.32
CA ASP A 24 6.26 -11.85 -32.61
C ASP A 24 6.02 -11.64 -31.11
N ALA A 25 5.17 -12.48 -30.52
CA ALA A 25 4.90 -12.42 -29.09
C ALA A 25 6.13 -12.92 -28.35
N THR A 26 6.93 -12.01 -27.79
CA THR A 26 7.97 -12.41 -26.84
C THR A 26 7.26 -13.07 -25.65
N ALA A 27 7.69 -14.27 -25.28
CA ALA A 27 7.07 -15.01 -24.18
C ALA A 27 7.06 -14.14 -22.90
N PRO A 28 5.92 -14.08 -22.18
CA PRO A 28 5.82 -13.27 -20.97
C PRO A 28 6.84 -13.76 -19.93
N THR A 29 7.43 -12.81 -19.20
CA THR A 29 8.33 -13.13 -18.09
C THR A 29 7.48 -13.42 -16.86
N ILE A 30 7.53 -14.67 -16.39
CA ILE A 30 6.79 -15.11 -15.21
C ILE A 30 7.41 -14.50 -13.97
N ILE A 31 6.60 -13.88 -13.11
CA ILE A 31 7.08 -13.33 -11.84
C ILE A 31 7.16 -14.46 -10.81
N SER A 32 8.32 -14.59 -10.17
CA SER A 32 8.57 -15.55 -9.09
C SER A 32 8.88 -14.83 -7.77
N GLY A 33 8.66 -15.47 -6.62
CA GLY A 33 9.01 -14.90 -5.31
C GLY A 33 7.96 -13.97 -4.69
N LEU A 34 6.84 -13.71 -5.37
CA LEU A 34 5.67 -13.08 -4.75
C LEU A 34 4.90 -14.09 -3.89
N PRO A 35 4.40 -13.70 -2.70
CA PRO A 35 3.45 -14.51 -1.96
C PRO A 35 2.22 -14.78 -2.78
N SER A 36 1.71 -16.01 -2.77
CA SER A 36 0.47 -16.39 -3.44
C SER A 36 -0.38 -17.27 -2.53
N GLY A 37 -1.69 -17.31 -2.77
CA GLY A 37 -2.64 -18.07 -1.97
C GLY A 37 -3.88 -17.26 -1.61
N GLU A 38 -4.77 -17.88 -0.82
CA GLU A 38 -5.99 -17.25 -0.35
C GLU A 38 -5.67 -16.06 0.57
N GLY A 39 -6.40 -14.94 0.41
CA GLY A 39 -6.20 -13.75 1.23
C GLY A 39 -5.03 -12.84 0.82
N ILE A 40 -4.24 -13.22 -0.19
CA ILE A 40 -3.20 -12.36 -0.76
C ILE A 40 -3.79 -11.43 -1.82
N LYS A 41 -3.54 -10.13 -1.70
CA LYS A 41 -4.01 -9.11 -2.63
C LYS A 41 -2.85 -8.24 -3.10
N TYR A 42 -2.79 -8.01 -4.40
CA TYR A 42 -1.81 -7.15 -5.03
C TYR A 42 -2.42 -5.78 -5.34
N ALA A 43 -1.69 -4.71 -5.08
CA ALA A 43 -2.12 -3.35 -5.39
C ALA A 43 -0.94 -2.43 -5.68
N PHE A 44 -1.23 -1.23 -6.20
CA PHE A 44 -0.27 -0.15 -6.41
C PHE A 44 1.00 -0.61 -7.12
N VAL A 45 0.87 -0.88 -8.42
CA VAL A 45 1.96 -1.33 -9.28
C VAL A 45 2.58 -0.13 -10.00
N LYS A 46 3.89 0.10 -9.84
CA LYS A 46 4.59 1.21 -10.50
C LYS A 46 6.01 0.83 -10.92
N TRP A 47 6.35 1.21 -12.14
CA TRP A 47 7.71 1.10 -12.68
C TRP A 47 8.67 2.10 -12.04
N SER A 48 9.93 1.71 -11.88
CA SER A 48 11.04 2.64 -11.68
C SER A 48 11.15 3.56 -12.89
N ALA A 49 11.71 4.76 -12.73
CA ALA A 49 11.95 5.68 -13.84
C ALA A 49 12.88 5.09 -14.92
N ARG A 50 13.72 4.13 -14.53
CA ARG A 50 14.64 3.40 -15.42
C ARG A 50 13.98 2.25 -16.17
N GLY A 51 12.81 1.78 -15.72
CA GLY A 51 12.07 0.67 -16.34
C GLY A 51 12.69 -0.72 -16.09
N ASP A 52 13.70 -0.80 -15.23
CA ASP A 52 14.40 -2.05 -14.87
C ASP A 52 13.79 -2.76 -13.65
N ARG A 53 12.92 -2.07 -12.90
CA ARG A 53 12.29 -2.59 -11.68
C ARG A 53 10.82 -2.22 -11.62
N LEU A 54 10.03 -3.10 -11.02
CA LEU A 54 8.62 -2.89 -10.73
C LEU A 54 8.39 -2.96 -9.21
N ALA A 55 7.75 -1.94 -8.65
CA ALA A 55 7.28 -1.97 -7.27
C ALA A 55 5.81 -2.41 -7.22
N ILE A 56 5.48 -3.25 -6.26
CA ILE A 56 4.12 -3.72 -6.00
C ILE A 56 3.88 -3.84 -4.50
N THR A 57 2.68 -3.48 -4.05
CA THR A 57 2.26 -3.79 -2.68
C THR A 57 1.53 -5.12 -2.63
N VAL A 58 1.83 -5.88 -1.58
CA VAL A 58 1.17 -7.15 -1.27
C VAL A 58 0.53 -7.02 0.10
N ARG A 59 -0.80 -7.14 0.14
CA ARG A 59 -1.58 -7.25 1.38
C ARG A 59 -1.85 -8.71 1.67
N ASP A 60 -1.50 -9.13 2.88
CA ASP A 60 -1.82 -10.44 3.42
C ASP A 60 -2.90 -10.27 4.48
N ASP A 61 -4.10 -10.80 4.21
CA ASP A 61 -5.23 -10.73 5.13
C ASP A 61 -4.98 -11.52 6.43
N ALA A 62 -4.20 -12.62 6.38
CA ALA A 62 -3.95 -13.47 7.54
C ALA A 62 -3.07 -12.77 8.59
N SER A 63 -2.05 -12.04 8.14
CA SER A 63 -1.22 -11.20 9.01
C SER A 63 -1.73 -9.76 9.15
N SER A 64 -2.75 -9.38 8.39
CA SER A 64 -3.23 -7.99 8.27
C SER A 64 -2.11 -6.99 7.94
N THR A 65 -1.10 -7.42 7.19
CA THR A 65 0.04 -6.58 6.83
C THR A 65 0.03 -6.20 5.36
N THR A 66 0.55 -5.01 5.05
CA THR A 66 0.87 -4.60 3.68
C THR A 66 2.38 -4.44 3.58
N SER A 67 2.99 -5.18 2.65
CA SER A 67 4.43 -5.18 2.40
C SER A 67 4.74 -4.69 0.98
N LEU A 68 5.95 -4.19 0.79
CA LEU A 68 6.47 -3.82 -0.53
C LEU A 68 7.28 -4.97 -1.12
N TYR A 69 7.07 -5.24 -2.40
CA TYR A 69 7.92 -6.11 -3.19
C TYR A 69 8.49 -5.35 -4.39
N ILE A 70 9.74 -5.64 -4.71
CA ILE A 70 10.43 -5.14 -5.90
C ILE A 70 10.67 -6.33 -6.81
N ILE A 71 10.33 -6.19 -8.08
CA ILE A 71 10.48 -7.20 -9.11
C ILE A 71 11.52 -6.71 -10.10
N ASP A 72 12.52 -7.54 -10.38
CA ASP A 72 13.46 -7.32 -11.47
C ASP A 72 12.77 -7.61 -12.81
N ALA A 73 12.79 -6.62 -13.71
CA ALA A 73 12.08 -6.70 -14.98
C ALA A 73 12.70 -7.69 -15.98
N LEU A 74 14.00 -7.99 -15.84
CA LEU A 74 14.74 -8.85 -16.76
C LEU A 74 14.49 -10.33 -16.46
N ASN A 75 14.45 -10.70 -15.19
CA ASN A 75 14.33 -12.11 -14.76
C ASN A 75 13.03 -12.44 -14.02
N GLY A 76 12.18 -11.46 -13.73
CA GLY A 76 10.91 -11.65 -13.04
C GLY A 76 11.04 -12.01 -11.55
N GLN A 77 12.22 -11.89 -10.96
CA GLN A 77 12.42 -12.22 -9.55
C GLN A 77 11.89 -11.11 -8.65
N ALA A 78 10.93 -11.45 -7.80
CA ALA A 78 10.39 -10.59 -6.77
C ALA A 78 11.10 -10.82 -5.43
N ILE A 79 11.37 -9.73 -4.75
CA ILE A 79 12.00 -9.70 -3.44
C ILE A 79 11.22 -8.77 -2.53
N ARG A 80 11.08 -9.15 -1.26
CA ARG A 80 10.47 -8.27 -0.27
C ARG A 80 11.46 -7.13 0.05
N ALA A 81 11.00 -5.89 -0.07
CA ALA A 81 11.79 -4.72 0.28
C ALA A 81 11.40 -4.19 1.66
N ALA A 82 12.33 -3.44 2.28
CA ALA A 82 12.15 -2.77 3.56
C ALA A 82 11.63 -3.70 4.66
N GLU A 83 12.36 -4.79 4.89
CA GLU A 83 12.00 -5.80 5.88
C GLU A 83 11.82 -5.20 7.28
N GLY A 84 10.81 -5.69 8.00
CA GLY A 84 10.43 -5.16 9.30
C GLY A 84 9.47 -3.96 9.24
N LEU A 85 9.26 -3.33 8.09
CA LEU A 85 8.27 -2.26 7.94
C LEU A 85 6.91 -2.80 7.46
N ARG A 86 5.83 -2.12 7.88
CA ARG A 86 4.46 -2.31 7.37
C ARG A 86 4.03 -1.03 6.68
N LEU A 87 3.57 -1.11 5.42
CA LEU A 87 3.07 0.06 4.69
C LEU A 87 1.69 0.48 5.20
N ASN A 88 1.48 1.79 5.31
CA ASN A 88 0.16 2.35 5.64
C ASN A 88 -0.56 2.78 4.37
N ALA A 89 -1.53 1.96 3.93
CA ALA A 89 -2.37 2.23 2.77
C ALA A 89 -3.83 2.58 3.15
N VAL A 90 -4.09 3.01 4.40
CA VAL A 90 -5.45 3.23 4.92
C VAL A 90 -6.24 4.27 4.12
N THR A 91 -5.55 5.24 3.52
CA THR A 91 -6.15 6.31 2.72
C THR A 91 -6.56 5.87 1.32
N GLY A 92 -6.26 4.62 0.93
CA GLY A 92 -6.47 4.12 -0.42
C GLY A 92 -5.51 4.69 -1.47
N ALA A 93 -4.55 5.52 -1.05
CA ALA A 93 -3.48 6.02 -1.91
C ALA A 93 -2.28 5.06 -1.93
N CYS A 94 -1.51 5.12 -3.02
CA CYS A 94 -0.27 4.35 -3.19
C CYS A 94 0.74 4.68 -2.08
N PRO A 95 1.09 3.76 -1.17
CA PRO A 95 1.88 4.05 0.03
C PRO A 95 3.39 4.20 -0.21
N TYR A 96 3.77 4.53 -1.45
CA TYR A 96 5.15 4.74 -1.82
C TYR A 96 5.29 5.63 -3.06
N LEU A 97 6.48 6.20 -3.23
CA LEU A 97 6.88 7.02 -4.37
C LEU A 97 8.32 6.72 -4.78
N TRP A 98 8.53 6.40 -6.06
CA TRP A 98 9.85 6.30 -6.66
C TRP A 98 10.55 7.65 -6.70
N SER A 99 11.83 7.69 -6.39
CA SER A 99 12.70 8.81 -6.70
C SER A 99 12.81 8.99 -8.22
N SER A 100 13.15 10.20 -8.64
CA SER A 100 13.28 10.54 -10.07
C SER A 100 14.39 9.76 -10.78
N ASP A 101 15.42 9.32 -10.06
CA ASP A 101 16.50 8.48 -10.59
C ASP A 101 16.15 6.99 -10.65
N GLY A 102 15.05 6.57 -10.01
CA GLY A 102 14.61 5.18 -9.95
C GLY A 102 15.38 4.29 -8.97
N GLU A 103 16.27 4.85 -8.13
CA GLU A 103 17.13 4.08 -7.21
C GLU A 103 16.62 4.05 -5.77
N GLN A 104 15.66 4.91 -5.43
CA GLN A 104 15.13 5.06 -4.07
C GLN A 104 13.62 5.05 -4.05
N LEU A 105 13.07 4.68 -2.89
CA LEU A 105 11.64 4.74 -2.60
C LEU A 105 11.40 5.52 -1.32
N LEU A 106 10.48 6.48 -1.37
CA LEU A 106 9.86 7.05 -0.19
C LEU A 106 8.64 6.20 0.18
N LEU A 107 8.59 5.72 1.41
CA LEU A 107 7.59 4.78 1.92
C LEU A 107 6.74 5.44 2.99
N TRP A 108 5.44 5.22 2.94
CA TRP A 108 4.50 5.54 4.00
C TRP A 108 4.29 4.30 4.87
N CYS A 109 4.85 4.34 6.07
CA CYS A 109 4.88 3.21 6.99
C CYS A 109 4.01 3.47 8.21
N VAL A 110 3.49 2.39 8.78
CA VAL A 110 2.90 2.40 10.10
C VAL A 110 4.01 2.73 11.12
N PRO A 111 3.84 3.73 11.99
CA PRO A 111 4.83 4.03 13.03
C PRO A 111 5.10 2.81 13.92
N GLU A 112 6.36 2.59 14.30
CA GLU A 112 6.76 1.41 15.10
C GLU A 112 5.94 1.29 16.41
N ALA A 113 5.62 2.42 17.04
CA ALA A 113 4.77 2.46 18.23
C ALA A 113 3.38 1.85 18.01
N ASN A 114 2.82 1.98 16.80
CA ASN A 114 1.48 1.48 16.46
C ASN A 114 1.53 0.03 15.98
N MET A 115 2.70 -0.49 15.58
CA MET A 115 2.84 -1.87 15.08
C MET A 115 2.52 -2.93 16.12
N ARG A 116 2.76 -2.66 17.42
CA ARG A 116 2.46 -3.60 18.53
C ARG A 116 0.98 -3.61 18.94
N ASP A 117 0.27 -2.54 18.62
CA ASP A 117 -1.10 -2.28 19.06
C ASP A 117 -2.17 -2.74 18.04
N ILE A 118 -1.81 -2.88 16.76
CA ILE A 118 -2.72 -3.33 15.69
C ILE A 118 -3.33 -4.70 16.01
N ASP A 119 -2.52 -5.62 16.54
CA ASP A 119 -2.93 -6.99 16.81
C ASP A 119 -3.82 -7.11 18.08
N SER A 120 -3.87 -6.06 18.93
CA SER A 120 -4.53 -6.09 20.25
C SER A 120 -5.72 -5.14 20.40
N LYS A 121 -5.94 -4.22 19.45
CA LYS A 121 -7.01 -3.20 19.51
C LYS A 121 -8.31 -3.57 18.79
N ILE A 122 -8.32 -4.62 17.95
CA ILE A 122 -9.54 -5.05 17.24
C ILE A 122 -10.65 -5.46 18.24
N ASP A 123 -10.29 -6.05 19.39
CA ASP A 123 -11.28 -6.50 20.39
C ASP A 123 -11.60 -5.47 21.49
N ARG A 124 -10.69 -4.54 21.80
CA ARG A 124 -10.90 -3.60 22.93
C ARG A 124 -11.64 -2.32 22.56
N LEU A 125 -11.89 -2.12 21.27
CA LEU A 125 -12.40 -0.85 20.75
C LEU A 125 -13.82 -0.93 20.16
N PHE A 126 -14.46 -2.09 20.23
CA PHE A 126 -15.87 -2.21 19.84
C PHE A 126 -16.78 -2.05 21.07
N THR A 127 -17.06 -0.80 21.46
CA THR A 127 -18.26 -0.51 22.27
C THR A 127 -19.36 -0.06 21.32
N PRO A 128 -20.44 -0.84 21.13
CA PRO A 128 -21.55 -0.37 20.30
C PRO A 128 -22.11 0.94 20.87
N PRO A 129 -22.45 1.94 20.03
CA PRO A 129 -23.00 3.20 20.53
C PRO A 129 -24.29 2.91 21.32
N GLU A 130 -24.44 3.52 22.52
CA GLU A 130 -25.55 3.31 23.45
C GLU A 130 -26.93 3.78 22.93
N GLY A 131 -27.05 4.08 21.64
CA GLY A 131 -28.30 4.51 21.02
C GLY A 131 -28.06 5.35 19.77
N PRO A 132 -29.15 5.75 19.07
CA PRO A 132 -29.04 6.66 17.94
C PRO A 132 -28.44 8.01 18.38
N VAL A 133 -27.39 8.44 17.67
CA VAL A 133 -26.81 9.78 17.86
C VAL A 133 -27.75 10.82 17.24
N THR A 134 -28.68 11.34 18.04
CA THR A 134 -29.61 12.39 17.61
C THR A 134 -28.88 13.74 17.62
N LYS A 135 -28.56 14.30 16.45
CA LYS A 135 -28.11 15.69 16.32
C LYS A 135 -29.29 16.56 15.91
N GLU A 136 -29.75 17.43 16.81
CA GLU A 136 -30.72 18.48 16.48
C GLU A 136 -30.02 19.63 15.74
N CYS A 137 -30.55 20.01 14.57
CA CYS A 137 -30.19 21.27 13.93
C CYS A 137 -31.04 22.39 14.56
N GLN A 138 -30.41 23.30 15.32
CA GLN A 138 -31.08 24.51 15.81
C GLN A 138 -31.41 25.48 14.66
N GLY A 139 -32.53 25.22 13.97
CA GLY A 139 -33.41 26.23 13.36
C GLY A 139 -32.91 27.05 12.17
N LYS A 140 -31.66 26.94 11.69
CA LYS A 140 -31.20 27.67 10.50
C LYS A 140 -30.98 26.75 9.31
N LYS A 141 -31.87 26.90 8.32
CA LYS A 141 -31.82 26.24 7.01
C LYS A 141 -30.60 26.79 6.24
N GLN A 142 -29.54 26.00 6.15
CA GLN A 142 -28.41 26.28 5.26
C GLN A 142 -28.56 25.46 3.98
N GLU A 143 -28.54 26.13 2.83
CA GLU A 143 -28.66 25.55 1.48
C GLU A 143 -27.31 25.03 0.95
N THR A 144 -26.52 24.42 1.83
CA THR A 144 -25.23 23.83 1.47
C THR A 144 -25.40 22.31 1.45
N ARG A 145 -24.80 21.61 0.46
CA ARG A 145 -24.75 20.15 0.46
C ARG A 145 -24.22 19.67 1.82
N THR A 146 -25.06 19.00 2.61
CA THR A 146 -24.65 18.39 3.86
C THR A 146 -23.74 17.21 3.51
N TYR A 147 -22.43 17.39 3.61
CA TYR A 147 -21.51 16.26 3.63
C TYR A 147 -21.83 15.47 4.91
N ALA A 148 -22.37 14.27 4.75
CA ALA A 148 -22.71 13.42 5.87
C ALA A 148 -21.47 13.25 6.77
N ASN A 149 -21.63 13.57 8.06
CA ASN A 149 -20.59 13.44 9.06
C ASN A 149 -20.14 11.97 9.10
N THR A 150 -18.99 11.66 8.48
CA THR A 150 -18.57 10.27 8.25
C THR A 150 -18.06 9.61 9.53
N LEU A 151 -17.65 10.42 10.51
CA LEU A 151 -17.25 9.99 11.85
C LEU A 151 -18.45 10.20 12.81
N LYS A 152 -18.93 9.12 13.42
CA LYS A 152 -20.20 9.10 14.17
C LYS A 152 -20.02 9.48 15.63
N SER A 153 -18.79 9.43 16.14
CA SER A 153 -18.45 9.70 17.53
C SER A 153 -17.04 10.30 17.70
N PRO A 154 -16.75 11.02 18.80
CA PRO A 154 -15.38 11.45 19.16
C PRO A 154 -14.37 10.30 19.28
N TYR A 155 -14.90 9.08 19.34
CA TYR A 155 -14.13 7.87 19.39
C TYR A 155 -13.68 7.40 18.00
N ASP A 156 -14.57 7.49 17.01
CA ASP A 156 -14.22 7.26 15.60
C ASP A 156 -13.14 8.25 15.14
N ASP A 157 -13.17 9.49 15.65
CA ASP A 157 -12.13 10.50 15.39
C ASP A 157 -10.76 10.01 15.86
N LYS A 158 -10.67 9.47 17.09
CA LYS A 158 -9.42 8.92 17.64
C LYS A 158 -8.93 7.68 16.89
N LEU A 159 -9.85 6.80 16.47
CA LEU A 159 -9.51 5.65 15.65
C LEU A 159 -8.97 6.07 14.29
N PHE A 160 -9.62 7.06 13.66
CA PHE A 160 -9.19 7.61 12.39
C PHE A 160 -7.79 8.20 12.50
N GLU A 161 -7.54 9.06 13.50
CA GLU A 161 -6.21 9.62 13.76
C GLU A 161 -5.16 8.51 13.98
N TYR A 162 -5.48 7.51 14.80
CA TYR A 162 -4.59 6.39 15.08
C TYR A 162 -4.21 5.58 13.83
N TYR A 163 -5.19 5.23 12.99
CA TYR A 163 -4.94 4.43 11.78
C TYR A 163 -4.32 5.24 10.64
N THR A 164 -4.58 6.56 10.58
CA THR A 164 -4.01 7.45 9.55
C THR A 164 -2.60 7.93 9.89
N GLN A 165 -2.18 7.83 11.15
CA GLN A 165 -0.83 8.16 11.57
C GLN A 165 0.20 7.38 10.75
N THR A 166 1.11 8.11 10.13
CA THR A 166 2.05 7.58 9.14
C THR A 166 3.44 8.14 9.36
N GLN A 167 4.44 7.33 9.07
CA GLN A 167 5.85 7.69 9.13
C GLN A 167 6.46 7.59 7.74
N ILE A 168 7.34 8.53 7.37
CA ILE A 168 8.00 8.51 6.07
C ILE A 168 9.41 7.92 6.21
N VAL A 169 9.70 6.89 5.41
CA VAL A 169 11.01 6.22 5.37
C VAL A 169 11.57 6.28 3.96
N ALA A 170 12.85 6.63 3.80
CA ALA A 170 13.55 6.44 2.54
C ALA A 170 14.22 5.06 2.54
N ALA A 171 14.04 4.32 1.46
CA ALA A 171 14.68 3.04 1.24
C ALA A 171 15.52 3.12 -0.04
N LEU A 172 16.83 2.90 0.11
CA LEU A 172 17.75 2.76 -1.02
C LEU A 172 17.61 1.35 -1.59
N MET A 173 17.40 1.23 -2.90
CA MET A 173 17.30 -0.06 -3.56
C MET A 173 18.69 -0.54 -3.97
N SER A 174 19.35 -1.37 -3.14
CA SER A 174 20.60 -2.02 -3.55
C SER A 174 20.38 -2.88 -4.82
N PRO A 175 21.37 -3.00 -5.72
CA PRO A 175 21.31 -3.94 -6.85
C PRO A 175 21.18 -5.41 -6.44
N SER A 176 21.49 -5.77 -5.18
CA SER A 176 21.27 -7.12 -4.64
C SER A 176 19.88 -7.34 -4.03
N GLY A 177 19.02 -6.32 -4.05
CA GLY A 177 17.68 -6.41 -3.49
C GLY A 177 17.54 -6.15 -2.00
N ALA A 178 18.66 -6.07 -1.28
CA ALA A 178 18.66 -5.64 0.12
C ALA A 178 18.42 -4.12 0.17
N ALA A 179 17.24 -3.70 0.63
CA ALA A 179 16.96 -2.29 0.84
C ALA A 179 17.57 -1.82 2.17
N SER A 180 18.50 -0.87 2.13
CA SER A 180 18.92 -0.16 3.34
C SER A 180 17.93 0.97 3.62
N THR A 181 17.36 0.98 4.82
CA THR A 181 16.36 1.96 5.23
C THR A 181 17.00 3.07 6.05
N GLU A 182 16.71 4.32 5.67
CA GLU A 182 17.08 5.51 6.43
C GLU A 182 15.80 6.28 6.80
N TRP A 183 15.73 6.70 8.06
CA TRP A 183 14.57 7.41 8.61
C TRP A 183 14.57 8.87 8.13
N VAL A 184 13.45 9.34 7.54
CA VAL A 184 13.37 10.71 6.99
C VAL A 184 12.44 11.63 7.81
N GLY A 185 11.58 11.08 8.68
CA GLY A 185 10.84 11.86 9.66
C GLY A 185 9.44 11.31 9.97
N THR A 186 8.77 11.93 10.95
CA THR A 186 7.38 11.62 11.32
C THR A 186 6.47 12.74 10.81
N SER A 187 5.37 12.40 10.12
CA SER A 187 4.34 13.36 9.76
C SER A 187 3.06 13.03 10.53
N THR A 188 2.57 13.98 11.32
CA THR A 188 1.23 13.92 11.92
C THR A 188 0.34 14.82 11.08
N LEU A 189 -0.74 14.27 10.52
CA LEU A 189 -1.79 15.07 9.86
C LEU A 189 -2.82 15.51 10.89
#